data_AF-A0A815Z7H6-F1
#
_entry.id   AF-A0A815Z7H6-F1
#
_cell.length_a   1.000
_cell.length_b   1.000
_cell.length_c   1.000
_cell.angle_alpha   90.00
_cell.angle_beta   90.00
_cell.angle_gamma   90.00
#
_symmetry.space_group_name_H-M   'P 1'
#
loop_
_entity.id
_entity.type
_entity.pdbx_description
1 polymer ?
#
loop_
_entity_poly.entity_id
_entity_poly.type
_entity_poly.pdbx_seq_one_letter_code
_entity_poly.pdbx_strand_id
1 'polypeptide(L)'
;MMHLCLLPYSDTQFYYRPSMNPSLKFRSSISNNESYMDKVTRLTVDLSTLITENNLSLSSVHFFSNISTLTLANNECDLSVEFLMASEQDPKQPLINPFVHKESLYTEPIPPTTVLDMIPHPLSNKRKLRRTVSIKPSERHAYVTNLSERLSARKYLHRRLAFVSDLTCGISMLGIILMVIGNEITFDQINDRDTPTSWFIKLILTFSTVILVVLILVYHRLELALYSVNNCIEDWRVGLTFKKIIFIIFEVIICFIHPIPLAYPTESRMQELDAKNNITTTSGHPLTYISLDVALGLPMFLRLYLLCRCIVYHSQLVRNAASRSFGYLNQVKINFSFLIRIYLQQWPTRCLLVICIMSFLIGSWALRACNYKPSGDDHFPMSDAMWLFTVTFTSLGYGDLIASTHCGRVVAGMVSVYGLFASALLIAVLAQKLMLDRSEKYVHSFVLNTQLTKERQEQSANIIKFALKLWVWKGHTKSFSFAHYLRIQRKLFRSIKVVQAIRRQEQVLIDNSIDQVELATMQHKTITRTELTNIKIRKMEVKVDKMEEQLTNVNNTINNIQNTLNILVDKISGGNNI
;
A
#
# COMPACT_ATOMS: atom_id res chain seq x y z
N MET A 1 15.15 -2.46 43.57
CA MET A 1 16.34 -3.32 43.48
C MET A 1 17.24 -2.71 42.41
N MET A 2 18.46 -2.39 42.79
CA MET A 2 19.51 -1.77 41.97
C MET A 2 19.94 -2.66 40.78
N HIS A 3 20.62 -1.99 39.82
CA HIS A 3 21.63 -2.52 38.90
C HIS A 3 21.20 -3.50 37.80
N LEU A 4 21.28 -3.03 36.55
CA LEU A 4 21.80 -3.75 35.37
C LEU A 4 22.01 -2.70 34.26
N CYS A 5 23.20 -2.12 34.16
CA CYS A 5 24.34 -2.62 33.37
C CYS A 5 24.37 -1.99 31.96
N LEU A 6 25.17 -0.92 31.91
CA LEU A 6 25.96 -0.49 30.76
C LEU A 6 26.63 -1.69 30.05
N LEU A 7 26.35 -1.85 28.76
CA LEU A 7 27.26 -2.48 27.81
C LEU A 7 27.24 -1.69 26.48
N PRO A 8 28.40 -1.41 25.87
CA PRO A 8 28.47 -0.81 24.54
C PRO A 8 28.24 -1.91 23.49
N TYR A 9 27.30 -1.68 22.59
CA TYR A 9 27.00 -2.57 21.46
C TYR A 9 28.13 -2.48 20.44
N SER A 10 28.79 -3.61 20.19
CA SER A 10 29.86 -3.78 19.22
C SER A 10 29.31 -3.92 17.80
N ASP A 11 29.68 -3.01 16.91
CA ASP A 11 29.41 -3.12 15.48
C ASP A 11 30.13 -4.32 14.86
N THR A 12 29.36 -5.27 14.33
CA THR A 12 29.82 -6.23 13.32
C THR A 12 29.26 -5.80 11.96
N GLN A 13 30.00 -4.93 11.27
CA GLN A 13 29.67 -4.58 9.88
C GLN A 13 30.16 -5.68 8.93
N PHE A 14 29.20 -6.35 8.29
CA PHE A 14 29.39 -7.14 7.08
C PHE A 14 29.92 -6.25 5.96
N TYR A 15 31.07 -6.61 5.40
CA TYR A 15 31.64 -5.97 4.21
C TYR A 15 30.89 -6.43 2.95
N TYR A 16 30.27 -5.50 2.23
CA TYR A 16 29.95 -5.65 0.82
C TYR A 16 30.83 -4.66 0.03
N ARG A 17 31.58 -5.16 -0.95
CA ARG A 17 32.54 -4.38 -1.75
C ARG A 17 32.10 -4.41 -3.21
N PRO A 18 31.72 -3.29 -3.84
CA PRO A 18 31.66 -3.21 -5.29
C PRO A 18 33.02 -2.76 -5.85
N SER A 19 33.51 -3.49 -6.86
CA SER A 19 34.73 -3.20 -7.60
C SER A 19 34.57 -1.97 -8.51
N MET A 20 35.44 -0.97 -8.36
CA MET A 20 35.58 0.15 -9.29
C MET A 20 36.78 -0.09 -10.23
N ASN A 21 36.52 0.06 -11.53
CA ASN A 21 37.47 -0.11 -12.63
C ASN A 21 38.32 1.18 -12.79
N PRO A 22 39.66 1.13 -12.90
CA PRO A 22 40.48 2.34 -12.92
C PRO A 22 40.92 2.69 -14.35
N SER A 23 40.16 3.52 -15.06
CA SER A 23 40.71 4.27 -16.19
C SER A 23 39.79 5.43 -16.60
N LEU A 24 40.13 6.65 -16.20
CA LEU A 24 39.80 7.89 -16.92
C LEU A 24 40.65 9.03 -16.32
N LYS A 25 41.67 9.45 -17.08
CA LYS A 25 42.50 10.64 -16.79
C LYS A 25 41.79 11.87 -17.36
N PHE A 26 41.54 12.89 -16.54
CA PHE A 26 41.21 14.23 -17.01
C PHE A 26 42.48 15.10 -17.04
N ARG A 27 42.72 15.73 -18.19
CA ARG A 27 43.83 16.65 -18.47
C ARG A 27 43.31 18.08 -18.34
N SER A 28 44.00 18.91 -17.56
CA SER A 28 43.78 20.35 -17.47
C SER A 28 44.56 21.09 -18.55
N SER A 29 43.98 22.16 -19.09
CA SER A 29 44.71 23.21 -19.79
C SER A 29 44.08 24.56 -19.45
N ILE A 30 44.84 25.40 -18.76
CA ILE A 30 44.53 26.78 -18.40
C ILE A 30 45.19 27.69 -19.44
N SER A 31 44.50 28.76 -19.85
CA SER A 31 45.11 29.96 -20.44
C SER A 31 44.74 31.19 -19.62
N ASN A 32 45.75 32.04 -19.41
CA ASN A 32 45.83 33.16 -18.48
C ASN A 32 44.86 34.32 -18.76
N ASN A 33 44.51 35.07 -17.70
CA ASN A 33 44.75 36.52 -17.67
C ASN A 33 44.85 37.05 -16.22
N GLU A 34 46.01 37.64 -15.92
CA GLU A 34 46.38 38.41 -14.74
C GLU A 34 45.57 39.73 -14.73
N SER A 35 45.11 40.26 -13.59
CA SER A 35 45.78 41.42 -12.98
C SER A 35 45.11 41.88 -11.66
N TYR A 36 44.53 40.98 -10.85
CA TYR A 36 43.93 41.41 -9.57
C TYR A 36 44.06 40.44 -8.39
N MET A 37 44.57 39.22 -8.61
CA MET A 37 44.62 38.16 -7.59
C MET A 37 45.99 37.97 -6.91
N ASP A 38 47.03 38.69 -7.33
CA ASP A 38 48.41 38.44 -6.90
C ASP A 38 48.77 39.00 -5.50
N LYS A 39 47.81 39.57 -4.76
CA LYS A 39 48.06 40.07 -3.39
C LYS A 39 47.40 39.29 -2.25
N VAL A 40 46.57 38.28 -2.51
CA VAL A 40 45.82 37.59 -1.42
C VAL A 40 45.96 36.05 -1.42
N THR A 41 46.67 35.43 -2.36
CA THR A 41 46.76 33.96 -2.44
C THR A 41 48.19 33.42 -2.37
N ARG A 42 48.85 33.52 -1.21
CA ARG A 42 49.99 32.63 -0.88
C ARG A 42 50.00 32.25 0.59
N LEU A 43 49.28 31.18 0.91
CA LEU A 43 49.55 30.32 2.08
C LEU A 43 49.10 28.88 1.74
N THR A 44 49.60 28.36 0.63
CA THR A 44 49.58 26.92 0.32
C THR A 44 50.91 26.34 0.78
N VAL A 45 50.90 25.56 1.86
CA VAL A 45 52.08 24.80 2.29
C VAL A 45 52.16 23.54 1.42
N ASP A 46 52.99 23.59 0.39
CA ASP A 46 53.35 22.42 -0.41
C ASP A 46 54.24 21.49 0.43
N LEU A 47 53.74 20.29 0.73
CA LEU A 47 54.46 19.29 1.51
C LEU A 47 55.46 18.49 0.65
N SER A 48 55.43 18.66 -0.67
CA SER A 48 56.29 17.97 -1.66
C SER A 48 57.67 18.61 -1.80
N THR A 49 57.77 19.93 -1.62
CA THR A 49 59.05 20.68 -1.65
C THR A 49 59.90 20.41 -0.41
N LEU A 50 59.27 20.09 0.73
CA LEU A 50 59.95 19.75 1.99
C LEU A 50 60.67 18.39 2.00
N ILE A 51 60.32 17.50 1.07
CA ILE A 51 60.90 16.14 0.95
C ILE A 51 62.15 16.16 0.06
N THR A 52 62.21 17.06 -0.93
CA THR A 52 63.32 17.16 -1.87
C THR A 52 64.52 17.95 -1.31
N GLU A 53 64.30 18.87 -0.38
CA GLU A 53 65.39 19.67 0.23
C GLU A 53 66.21 18.96 1.32
N ASN A 54 65.82 17.78 1.81
CA ASN A 54 66.34 17.27 3.10
C ASN A 54 67.01 15.89 3.09
N ASN A 55 67.57 15.39 1.96
CA ASN A 55 68.47 14.21 1.88
C ASN A 55 68.27 13.16 3.00
N LEU A 56 67.03 12.69 3.18
CA LEU A 56 66.67 11.75 4.23
C LEU A 56 66.80 10.35 3.67
N SER A 57 67.58 9.52 4.36
CA SER A 57 67.93 8.16 3.95
C SER A 57 66.72 7.27 3.72
N LEU A 58 66.90 6.37 2.75
CA LEU A 58 65.94 5.52 2.03
C LEU A 58 65.19 4.46 2.86
N SER A 59 64.77 4.73 4.11
CA SER A 59 64.06 3.75 4.96
C SER A 59 62.63 4.14 5.38
N SER A 60 62.16 5.34 5.06
CA SER A 60 60.82 5.83 5.46
C SER A 60 59.83 6.04 4.29
N VAL A 61 60.22 5.72 3.06
CA VAL A 61 59.47 6.09 1.84
C VAL A 61 58.30 5.16 1.52
N HIS A 62 58.19 3.98 2.14
CA HIS A 62 57.11 3.04 1.83
C HIS A 62 55.72 3.37 2.40
N PHE A 63 55.58 4.42 3.22
CA PHE A 63 54.30 4.73 3.87
C PHE A 63 53.54 5.95 3.30
N PHE A 64 54.13 6.70 2.36
CA PHE A 64 53.63 8.04 1.98
C PHE A 64 53.18 8.24 0.52
N SER A 65 53.05 7.18 -0.28
CA SER A 65 52.73 7.33 -1.72
C SER A 65 51.27 7.72 -2.06
N ASN A 66 50.34 7.76 -1.09
CA ASN A 66 48.90 7.82 -1.40
C ASN A 66 48.14 9.05 -0.89
N ILE A 67 48.81 10.13 -0.47
CA ILE A 67 48.12 11.37 -0.04
C ILE A 67 48.82 12.56 -0.68
N SER A 68 48.50 12.87 -1.95
CA SER A 68 49.09 14.01 -2.66
C SER A 68 48.11 15.11 -3.04
N THR A 69 46.83 15.06 -2.64
CA THR A 69 45.89 16.16 -2.94
C THR A 69 44.80 16.27 -1.87
N LEU A 70 44.87 17.30 -1.02
CA LEU A 70 43.77 17.74 -0.17
C LEU A 70 43.31 19.12 -0.65
N THR A 71 42.44 19.16 -1.65
CA THR A 71 41.82 20.39 -2.14
C THR A 71 40.57 20.72 -1.29
N LEU A 72 40.63 21.79 -0.51
CA LEU A 72 39.45 22.46 0.05
C LEU A 72 38.84 23.32 -1.06
N ALA A 73 37.87 22.78 -1.79
CA ALA A 73 37.04 23.56 -2.70
C ALA A 73 35.69 23.85 -2.02
N ASN A 74 35.43 25.14 -1.76
CA ASN A 74 34.09 25.66 -1.56
C ASN A 74 33.45 25.81 -2.94
N ASN A 75 32.39 25.05 -3.23
CA ASN A 75 31.49 25.35 -4.33
C ASN A 75 30.21 25.95 -3.74
N GLU A 76 30.16 27.28 -3.68
CA GLU A 76 28.91 28.01 -3.88
C GLU A 76 28.64 27.98 -5.39
N CYS A 77 27.60 27.26 -5.82
CA CYS A 77 27.13 27.30 -7.20
C CYS A 77 26.03 28.37 -7.31
N ASP A 78 26.45 29.60 -7.60
CA ASP A 78 25.65 30.49 -8.44
C ASP A 78 26.27 30.43 -9.84
N LEU A 79 25.55 29.79 -10.78
CA LEU A 79 25.95 29.72 -12.17
C LEU A 79 24.83 30.27 -13.04
N SER A 80 24.84 31.59 -13.19
CA SER A 80 24.41 32.24 -14.42
C SER A 80 25.49 32.02 -15.49
N VAL A 81 25.06 31.80 -16.74
CA VAL A 81 25.62 32.38 -17.98
C VAL A 81 25.05 31.60 -19.16
N GLU A 82 24.24 32.32 -19.95
CA GLU A 82 23.94 32.05 -21.35
C GLU A 82 25.22 31.84 -22.16
N PHE A 83 25.20 31.00 -23.20
CA PHE A 83 25.57 31.48 -24.55
C PHE A 83 25.14 30.50 -25.65
N LEU A 84 24.96 31.11 -26.82
CA LEU A 84 24.36 30.65 -28.07
C LEU A 84 25.15 29.59 -28.85
N MET A 85 24.38 28.66 -29.44
CA MET A 85 24.35 28.17 -30.83
C MET A 85 25.67 27.95 -31.60
N ALA A 86 25.89 26.71 -32.10
CA ALA A 86 25.82 26.35 -33.53
C ALA A 86 26.17 24.85 -33.78
N SER A 87 25.43 24.24 -34.74
CA SER A 87 25.74 23.09 -35.65
C SER A 87 26.53 21.86 -35.11
N GLU A 88 26.22 20.59 -35.36
CA GLU A 88 25.55 19.94 -36.51
C GLU A 88 25.35 18.43 -36.22
N GLN A 89 24.29 17.86 -36.80
CA GLN A 89 24.09 16.46 -37.25
C GLN A 89 24.15 15.25 -36.28
N ASP A 90 22.92 14.81 -35.95
CA ASP A 90 22.43 13.43 -35.76
C ASP A 90 22.74 12.50 -36.98
N PRO A 91 22.64 11.12 -36.91
CA PRO A 91 21.41 10.47 -36.40
C PRO A 91 21.43 9.00 -35.88
N LYS A 92 20.28 8.65 -35.25
CA LYS A 92 19.55 7.36 -35.15
C LYS A 92 19.77 6.47 -33.91
N GLN A 93 18.72 6.34 -33.08
CA GLN A 93 17.78 5.17 -33.06
C GLN A 93 16.61 5.38 -32.06
N PRO A 94 15.49 4.61 -32.17
CA PRO A 94 14.13 5.13 -31.98
C PRO A 94 13.43 4.87 -30.63
N LEU A 95 12.41 5.72 -30.42
CA LEU A 95 11.18 5.63 -29.59
C LEU A 95 10.76 4.25 -29.06
N ILE A 96 10.36 4.21 -27.77
CA ILE A 96 9.07 3.67 -27.28
C ILE A 96 8.62 4.47 -26.03
N ASN A 97 7.43 5.08 -26.09
CA ASN A 97 6.71 5.70 -24.96
C ASN A 97 5.53 4.80 -24.53
N PRO A 98 5.12 4.88 -23.25
CA PRO A 98 3.68 4.97 -22.97
C PRO A 98 3.31 6.06 -21.93
N PHE A 99 2.31 6.84 -22.35
CA PHE A 99 1.14 7.37 -21.63
C PHE A 99 1.22 7.88 -20.17
N VAL A 100 0.79 9.15 -20.05
CA VAL A 100 0.56 9.95 -18.84
C VAL A 100 -0.95 9.99 -18.53
N HIS A 101 -1.33 9.72 -17.27
CA HIS A 101 -2.62 10.10 -16.69
C HIS A 101 -2.39 11.20 -15.66
N LYS A 102 -3.17 12.28 -15.76
CA LYS A 102 -3.25 13.41 -14.82
C LYS A 102 -4.53 13.29 -14.00
N GLU A 103 -4.42 13.33 -12.68
CA GLU A 103 -5.49 13.68 -11.75
C GLU A 103 -5.40 15.17 -11.39
N SER A 104 -6.54 15.84 -11.23
CA SER A 104 -6.64 17.10 -10.49
C SER A 104 -8.01 17.22 -9.85
N LEU A 105 -8.00 17.49 -8.55
CA LEU A 105 -9.11 17.77 -7.64
C LEU A 105 -9.25 19.31 -7.51
N TYR A 106 -10.47 19.86 -7.45
CA TYR A 106 -10.97 20.87 -6.49
C TYR A 106 -12.33 21.52 -6.89
N THR A 107 -13.32 21.30 -6.01
CA THR A 107 -14.43 22.13 -5.46
C THR A 107 -15.23 23.22 -6.23
N GLU A 108 -16.54 22.93 -6.34
CA GLU A 108 -17.78 23.69 -6.00
C GLU A 108 -18.31 24.93 -6.78
N PRO A 109 -19.66 25.15 -6.80
CA PRO A 109 -20.44 25.68 -7.94
C PRO A 109 -21.19 27.00 -7.67
N ILE A 110 -21.73 27.69 -8.70
CA ILE A 110 -22.86 28.68 -8.73
C ILE A 110 -23.01 29.25 -10.20
N PRO A 111 -24.21 29.68 -10.69
CA PRO A 111 -25.14 29.00 -11.63
C PRO A 111 -25.07 29.52 -13.11
N PRO A 112 -25.93 29.11 -14.07
CA PRO A 112 -25.88 29.61 -15.43
C PRO A 112 -26.82 30.81 -15.65
N THR A 113 -26.27 31.95 -16.05
CA THR A 113 -27.01 33.04 -16.70
C THR A 113 -26.69 33.10 -18.18
N THR A 114 -27.76 33.03 -18.95
CA THR A 114 -27.88 33.20 -20.39
C THR A 114 -27.40 34.58 -20.84
N VAL A 115 -26.43 34.67 -21.75
CA VAL A 115 -26.33 35.79 -22.72
C VAL A 115 -25.85 35.25 -24.06
N LEU A 116 -26.69 35.46 -25.06
CA LEU A 116 -26.52 35.19 -26.48
C LEU A 116 -25.75 36.35 -27.15
N ASP A 117 -25.15 36.04 -28.30
CA ASP A 117 -24.78 36.93 -29.41
C ASP A 117 -23.53 37.81 -29.30
N MET A 118 -22.51 37.48 -30.11
CA MET A 118 -22.20 38.14 -31.40
C MET A 118 -20.76 37.79 -31.82
N ILE A 119 -20.59 37.25 -33.04
CA ILE A 119 -19.51 37.56 -34.03
C ILE A 119 -19.68 36.57 -35.22
N PRO A 120 -19.66 37.03 -36.48
CA PRO A 120 -20.18 36.28 -37.63
C PRO A 120 -19.17 35.37 -38.33
N HIS A 121 -19.71 34.35 -39.01
CA HIS A 121 -19.04 33.45 -39.97
C HIS A 121 -18.55 34.18 -41.24
N PRO A 122 -17.65 33.56 -42.06
CA PRO A 122 -18.13 32.76 -43.18
C PRO A 122 -17.42 31.39 -43.38
N LEU A 123 -18.27 30.37 -43.53
CA LEU A 123 -18.22 29.19 -44.41
C LEU A 123 -16.90 28.85 -45.14
N SER A 124 -16.38 27.63 -44.96
CA SER A 124 -16.73 26.48 -45.82
C SER A 124 -16.03 25.17 -45.40
N ASN A 125 -16.66 24.04 -45.73
CA ASN A 125 -16.10 22.69 -45.84
C ASN A 125 -15.62 21.94 -44.58
N LYS A 126 -16.57 21.29 -43.89
CA LYS A 126 -16.46 19.84 -43.55
C LYS A 126 -17.85 19.20 -43.54
N ARG A 127 -18.26 18.59 -44.67
CA ARG A 127 -19.37 17.62 -44.69
C ARG A 127 -18.86 16.26 -44.22
N LYS A 128 -19.74 15.58 -43.46
CA LYS A 128 -19.66 14.21 -42.89
C LYS A 128 -18.90 14.07 -41.57
N LEU A 129 -19.51 14.60 -40.50
CA LEU A 129 -19.37 14.04 -39.15
C LEU A 129 -20.76 13.71 -38.59
N ARG A 130 -20.89 12.50 -38.04
CA ARG A 130 -21.95 11.98 -37.16
C ARG A 130 -23.39 12.06 -37.67
N ARG A 131 -23.93 10.91 -38.08
CA ARG A 131 -25.35 10.60 -37.85
C ARG A 131 -25.59 10.57 -36.34
N THR A 132 -25.95 11.69 -35.73
CA THR A 132 -26.69 11.70 -34.48
C THR A 132 -28.10 11.25 -34.83
N VAL A 133 -28.49 10.08 -34.35
CA VAL A 133 -29.90 9.66 -34.39
C VAL A 133 -30.68 10.69 -33.59
N SER A 134 -31.42 11.55 -34.27
CA SER A 134 -32.32 12.52 -33.66
C SER A 134 -33.52 11.77 -33.07
N ILE A 135 -33.38 11.28 -31.85
CA ILE A 135 -34.50 10.74 -31.07
C ILE A 135 -35.53 11.85 -30.88
N LYS A 136 -36.80 11.59 -31.23
CA LYS A 136 -37.90 12.56 -31.13
C LYS A 136 -38.05 13.05 -29.68
N PRO A 137 -38.49 14.31 -29.43
CA PRO A 137 -38.64 14.85 -28.08
C PRO A 137 -39.53 14.00 -27.17
N SER A 138 -40.60 13.40 -27.71
CA SER A 138 -41.50 12.49 -26.98
C SER A 138 -40.81 11.19 -26.56
N GLU A 139 -39.97 10.61 -27.42
CA GLU A 139 -39.20 9.39 -27.14
C GLU A 139 -38.10 9.63 -26.11
N ARG A 140 -37.47 10.82 -26.10
CA ARG A 140 -36.51 11.20 -25.04
C ARG A 140 -37.19 11.33 -23.68
N HIS A 141 -38.38 11.95 -23.61
CA HIS A 141 -39.13 12.03 -22.36
C HIS A 141 -39.52 10.65 -21.83
N ALA A 142 -40.04 9.76 -22.69
CA ALA A 142 -40.33 8.38 -22.32
C ALA A 142 -39.08 7.60 -21.86
N TYR A 143 -37.93 7.82 -22.50
CA TYR A 143 -36.67 7.20 -22.08
C TYR A 143 -36.18 7.71 -20.71
N VAL A 144 -36.26 9.01 -20.46
CA VAL A 144 -35.83 9.62 -19.19
C VAL A 144 -36.75 9.21 -18.04
N THR A 145 -38.07 9.10 -18.27
CA THR A 145 -39.02 8.60 -17.26
C THR A 145 -38.78 7.12 -16.95
N ASN A 146 -38.54 6.30 -17.97
CA ASN A 146 -38.19 4.88 -17.78
C ASN A 146 -36.85 4.73 -17.01
N LEU A 147 -35.89 5.61 -17.27
CA LEU A 147 -34.61 5.60 -16.57
C LEU A 147 -34.75 6.04 -15.11
N SER A 148 -35.53 7.09 -14.83
CA SER A 148 -35.74 7.59 -13.47
C SER A 148 -36.52 6.58 -12.61
N GLU A 149 -37.51 5.90 -13.18
CA GLU A 149 -38.24 4.81 -12.53
C GLU A 149 -37.31 3.65 -12.18
N ARG A 150 -36.44 3.23 -13.11
CA ARG A 150 -35.43 2.18 -12.86
C ARG A 150 -34.42 2.56 -11.78
N LEU A 151 -33.97 3.80 -11.77
CA LEU A 151 -33.06 4.30 -10.73
C LEU A 151 -33.75 4.32 -9.35
N SER A 152 -35.03 4.70 -9.31
CA SER A 152 -35.86 4.64 -8.09
C SER A 152 -36.03 3.20 -7.60
N ALA A 153 -36.40 2.27 -8.49
CA ALA A 153 -36.54 0.85 -8.20
C ALA A 153 -35.23 0.24 -7.69
N ARG A 154 -34.09 0.58 -8.31
CA ARG A 154 -32.75 0.15 -7.87
C ARG A 154 -32.42 0.65 -6.46
N LYS A 155 -32.70 1.91 -6.16
CA LYS A 155 -32.47 2.50 -4.83
C LYS A 155 -33.35 1.83 -3.76
N TYR A 156 -34.62 1.57 -4.09
CA TYR A 156 -35.56 0.85 -3.24
C TYR A 156 -35.08 -0.58 -2.94
N LEU A 157 -34.70 -1.34 -3.97
CA LEU A 157 -34.20 -2.71 -3.83
C LEU A 157 -32.91 -2.77 -2.99
N HIS A 158 -31.97 -1.85 -3.19
CA HIS A 158 -30.76 -1.77 -2.37
C HIS A 158 -31.08 -1.52 -0.89
N ARG A 159 -32.04 -0.64 -0.58
CA ARG A 159 -32.47 -0.37 0.80
C ARG A 159 -33.13 -1.60 1.42
N ARG A 160 -34.01 -2.28 0.69
CA ARG A 160 -34.65 -3.54 1.13
C ARG A 160 -33.62 -4.64 1.36
N LEU A 161 -32.63 -4.78 0.47
CA LEU A 161 -31.58 -5.77 0.59
C LEU A 161 -30.70 -5.53 1.82
N ALA A 162 -30.35 -4.27 2.11
CA ALA A 162 -29.63 -3.91 3.33
C ALA A 162 -30.45 -4.24 4.59
N PHE A 163 -31.74 -3.88 4.61
CA PHE A 163 -32.63 -4.21 5.73
C PHE A 163 -32.75 -5.72 5.97
N VAL A 164 -32.93 -6.52 4.91
CA VAL A 164 -32.97 -7.99 5.03
C VAL A 164 -31.61 -8.53 5.50
N SER A 165 -30.50 -7.99 5.01
CA SER A 165 -29.16 -8.35 5.47
C SER A 165 -28.98 -8.08 6.98
N ASP A 166 -29.46 -6.94 7.48
CA ASP A 166 -29.38 -6.59 8.90
C ASP A 166 -30.20 -7.55 9.76
N LEU A 167 -31.42 -7.88 9.31
CA LEU A 167 -32.29 -8.84 9.97
C LEU A 167 -31.67 -10.25 9.99
N THR A 168 -31.10 -10.72 8.88
CA THR A 168 -30.39 -12.02 8.83
C THR A 168 -29.19 -12.04 9.78
N CYS A 169 -28.42 -10.94 9.85
CA CYS A 169 -27.31 -10.80 10.77
C CYS A 169 -27.81 -10.88 12.23
N GLY A 170 -28.84 -10.10 12.59
CA GLY A 170 -29.40 -10.09 13.94
C GLY A 170 -29.91 -11.46 14.40
N ILE A 171 -30.69 -12.14 13.55
CA ILE A 171 -31.24 -13.48 13.86
C ILE A 171 -30.12 -14.52 13.94
N SER A 172 -29.12 -14.45 13.06
CA SER A 172 -27.97 -15.35 13.12
C SER A 172 -27.16 -15.22 14.41
N MET A 173 -26.96 -13.97 14.87
CA MET A 173 -26.26 -13.69 16.13
C MET A 173 -27.06 -14.17 17.34
N LEU A 174 -28.36 -13.89 17.36
CA LEU A 174 -29.26 -14.39 18.39
C LEU A 174 -29.24 -15.93 18.44
N GLY A 175 -29.20 -16.61 17.29
CA GLY A 175 -29.05 -18.06 17.21
C GLY A 175 -27.75 -18.56 17.85
N ILE A 176 -26.60 -17.95 17.53
CA ILE A 176 -25.31 -18.33 18.13
C ILE A 176 -25.34 -18.12 19.65
N ILE A 177 -25.87 -16.99 20.12
CA ILE A 177 -25.98 -16.68 21.56
C ILE A 177 -26.87 -17.70 22.27
N LEU A 178 -28.04 -18.01 21.72
CA LEU A 178 -28.95 -19.01 22.28
C LEU A 178 -28.33 -20.41 22.29
N MET A 179 -27.55 -20.77 21.28
CA MET A 179 -26.81 -22.03 21.27
C MET A 179 -25.75 -22.08 22.37
N VAL A 180 -25.02 -20.98 22.62
CA VAL A 180 -24.01 -20.93 23.69
C VAL A 180 -24.71 -21.10 25.03
N ILE A 181 -25.75 -20.31 25.29
CA ILE A 181 -26.51 -20.35 26.54
C ILE A 181 -27.14 -21.73 26.76
N GLY A 182 -27.75 -22.32 25.73
CA GLY A 182 -28.37 -23.64 25.83
C GLY A 182 -27.37 -24.74 26.18
N ASN A 183 -26.19 -24.72 25.56
CA ASN A 183 -25.13 -25.68 25.87
C ASN A 183 -24.53 -25.44 27.25
N GLU A 184 -24.35 -24.20 27.69
CA GLU A 184 -23.85 -23.88 29.03
C GLU A 184 -24.80 -24.36 30.14
N ILE A 185 -26.11 -24.17 29.96
CA ILE A 185 -27.13 -24.69 30.89
C ILE A 185 -27.07 -26.23 30.93
N THR A 186 -26.86 -26.86 29.77
CA THR A 186 -26.74 -28.32 29.67
C THR A 186 -25.46 -28.84 30.35
N PHE A 187 -24.39 -28.05 30.35
CA PHE A 187 -23.12 -28.42 31.00
C PHE A 187 -23.15 -28.28 32.53
N ASP A 188 -23.96 -27.37 33.07
CA ASP A 188 -24.08 -27.10 34.51
C ASP A 188 -25.01 -28.11 35.22
N GLN A 189 -25.99 -28.68 34.51
CA GLN A 189 -26.97 -29.60 35.08
C GLN A 189 -26.48 -31.05 35.06
N ILE A 190 -25.77 -31.43 36.13
CA ILE A 190 -25.09 -32.73 36.30
C ILE A 190 -26.05 -33.94 36.37
N ASN A 191 -27.32 -33.77 36.74
CA ASN A 191 -28.22 -34.90 37.07
C ASN A 191 -29.52 -35.03 36.25
N ASP A 192 -29.90 -34.05 35.43
CA ASP A 192 -31.13 -34.12 34.63
C ASP A 192 -30.94 -33.35 33.31
N ARG A 193 -30.51 -34.04 32.25
CA ARG A 193 -30.18 -33.42 30.95
C ARG A 193 -31.40 -32.90 30.19
N ASP A 194 -32.59 -33.34 30.59
CA ASP A 194 -33.86 -33.06 29.92
C ASP A 194 -34.74 -32.10 30.71
N THR A 195 -34.15 -31.02 31.25
CA THR A 195 -34.96 -29.96 31.84
C THR A 195 -35.84 -29.29 30.77
N PRO A 196 -37.07 -28.90 31.12
CA PRO A 196 -37.97 -28.22 30.17
C PRO A 196 -37.33 -26.95 29.59
N THR A 197 -36.46 -26.29 30.34
CA THR A 197 -35.71 -25.09 29.92
C THR A 197 -34.76 -25.37 28.75
N SER A 198 -33.98 -26.45 28.79
CA SER A 198 -33.12 -26.88 27.68
C SER A 198 -33.94 -27.14 26.41
N TRP A 199 -35.07 -27.84 26.56
CA TRP A 199 -35.99 -28.13 25.47
C TRP A 199 -36.59 -26.85 24.86
N PHE A 200 -37.05 -25.90 25.67
CA PHE A 200 -37.58 -24.62 25.20
C PHE A 200 -36.53 -23.78 24.44
N ILE A 201 -35.28 -23.74 24.93
CA ILE A 201 -34.20 -23.00 24.25
C ILE A 201 -33.91 -23.63 22.87
N LYS A 202 -33.84 -24.96 22.79
CA LYS A 202 -33.67 -25.66 21.51
C LYS A 202 -34.86 -25.46 20.56
N LEU A 203 -36.09 -25.35 21.08
CA LEU A 203 -37.27 -25.01 20.28
C LEU A 203 -37.16 -23.58 19.70
N ILE A 204 -36.84 -22.58 20.52
CA ILE A 204 -36.62 -21.20 20.06
C ILE A 204 -35.48 -21.15 19.03
N LEU A 205 -34.43 -21.94 19.24
CA LEU A 205 -33.31 -22.07 18.31
C LEU A 205 -33.77 -22.57 16.94
N THR A 206 -34.54 -23.66 16.88
CA THR A 206 -35.08 -24.18 15.61
C THR A 206 -35.93 -23.15 14.89
N PHE A 207 -36.84 -22.48 15.61
CA PHE A 207 -37.71 -21.47 15.04
C PHE A 207 -36.91 -20.29 14.46
N SER A 208 -35.89 -19.83 15.19
CA SER A 208 -34.94 -18.82 14.72
C SER A 208 -34.20 -19.27 13.45
N THR A 209 -33.79 -20.53 13.35
CA THR A 209 -33.12 -21.05 12.15
C THR A 209 -34.05 -21.14 10.93
N VAL A 210 -35.32 -21.53 11.13
CA VAL A 210 -36.31 -21.56 10.04
C VAL A 210 -36.55 -20.16 9.50
N ILE A 211 -36.72 -19.18 10.38
CA ILE A 211 -36.85 -17.77 9.98
C ILE A 211 -35.59 -17.31 9.25
N LEU A 212 -34.40 -17.65 9.75
CA LEU A 212 -33.12 -17.29 9.11
C LEU A 212 -33.04 -17.84 7.67
N VAL A 213 -33.41 -19.10 7.45
CA VAL A 213 -33.40 -19.73 6.12
C VAL A 213 -34.39 -19.04 5.18
N VAL A 214 -35.61 -18.73 5.64
CA VAL A 214 -36.59 -17.98 4.85
C VAL A 214 -36.04 -16.62 4.43
N LEU A 215 -35.37 -15.92 5.36
CA LEU A 215 -34.77 -14.62 5.08
C LEU A 215 -33.60 -14.68 4.09
N ILE A 216 -32.79 -15.74 4.14
CA ILE A 216 -31.72 -16.00 3.15
C ILE A 216 -32.33 -16.20 1.76
N LEU A 217 -33.42 -16.95 1.64
CA LEU A 217 -34.12 -17.11 0.37
C LEU A 217 -34.71 -15.79 -0.15
N VAL A 218 -35.30 -14.98 0.74
CA VAL A 218 -35.79 -13.63 0.40
C VAL A 218 -34.64 -12.73 -0.04
N TYR A 219 -33.49 -12.78 0.64
CA TYR A 219 -32.28 -12.04 0.28
C TYR A 219 -31.82 -12.38 -1.13
N HIS A 220 -31.67 -13.66 -1.46
CA HIS A 220 -31.26 -14.10 -2.80
C HIS A 220 -32.27 -13.75 -3.88
N ARG A 221 -33.57 -13.80 -3.57
CA ARG A 221 -34.63 -13.33 -4.47
C ARG A 221 -34.50 -11.83 -4.76
N LEU A 222 -34.22 -11.01 -3.75
CA LEU A 222 -34.01 -9.56 -3.91
C LEU A 222 -32.72 -9.26 -4.69
N GLU A 223 -31.66 -10.04 -4.49
CA GLU A 223 -30.41 -9.90 -5.23
C GLU A 223 -30.60 -10.22 -6.72
N LEU A 224 -31.35 -11.27 -7.05
CA LEU A 224 -31.71 -11.61 -8.43
C LEU A 224 -32.62 -10.56 -9.07
N ALA A 225 -33.58 -10.00 -8.32
CA ALA A 225 -34.39 -8.89 -8.79
C ALA A 225 -33.53 -7.64 -9.11
N LEU A 226 -32.55 -7.33 -8.25
CA LEU A 226 -31.60 -6.24 -8.48
C LEU A 226 -30.73 -6.50 -9.71
N TYR A 227 -30.30 -7.74 -9.94
CA TYR A 227 -29.57 -8.14 -11.16
C TYR A 227 -30.42 -7.93 -12.42
N SER A 228 -31.70 -8.29 -12.37
CA SER A 228 -32.66 -8.09 -13.46
C SER A 228 -32.79 -6.61 -13.82
N VAL A 229 -32.97 -5.74 -12.82
CA VAL A 229 -33.09 -4.27 -13.02
C VAL A 229 -31.81 -3.66 -13.59
N ASN A 230 -30.64 -4.11 -13.13
CA ASN A 230 -29.35 -3.59 -13.64
C ASN A 230 -29.09 -3.97 -15.10
N ASN A 231 -29.57 -5.14 -15.55
CA ASN A 231 -29.36 -5.65 -16.90
C ASN A 231 -30.56 -5.47 -17.84
N CYS A 232 -31.62 -4.80 -17.38
CA CYS A 232 -32.85 -4.60 -18.15
C CYS A 232 -33.53 -5.91 -18.59
N ILE A 233 -33.46 -6.94 -17.74
CA ILE A 233 -34.10 -8.24 -17.99
C ILE A 233 -35.47 -8.24 -17.27
N GLU A 234 -36.52 -8.69 -17.95
CA GLU A 234 -37.87 -8.76 -17.40
C GLU A 234 -38.02 -9.94 -16.42
N ASP A 235 -37.45 -11.10 -16.78
CA ASP A 235 -37.47 -12.31 -15.95
C ASP A 235 -36.21 -12.47 -15.09
N TRP A 236 -36.38 -12.35 -13.76
CA TRP A 236 -35.29 -12.57 -12.79
C TRP A 236 -34.68 -13.98 -12.85
N ARG A 237 -35.42 -14.96 -13.37
CA ARG A 237 -35.00 -16.37 -13.52
C ARG A 237 -33.80 -16.51 -14.45
N VAL A 238 -33.65 -15.63 -15.43
CA VAL A 238 -32.51 -15.63 -16.35
C VAL A 238 -31.18 -15.37 -15.63
N GLY A 239 -31.22 -14.64 -14.50
CA GLY A 239 -30.05 -14.43 -13.64
C GLY A 239 -29.61 -15.64 -12.82
N LEU A 240 -30.37 -16.75 -12.86
CA LEU A 240 -30.14 -17.94 -12.04
C LEU A 240 -29.14 -18.89 -12.73
N THR A 241 -27.85 -18.66 -12.55
CA THR A 241 -26.79 -19.56 -13.06
C THR A 241 -26.61 -20.77 -12.15
N PHE A 242 -26.27 -21.96 -12.70
CA PHE A 242 -25.96 -23.17 -11.93
C PHE A 242 -24.96 -22.93 -10.78
N LYS A 243 -23.89 -22.19 -11.05
CA LYS A 243 -22.91 -21.79 -10.03
C LYS A 243 -23.56 -21.04 -8.85
N LYS A 244 -24.52 -20.15 -9.12
CA LYS A 244 -25.22 -19.38 -8.10
C LYS A 244 -26.16 -20.25 -7.28
N ILE A 245 -26.85 -21.20 -7.91
CA ILE A 245 -27.72 -22.17 -7.22
C ILE A 245 -26.91 -23.02 -6.23
N ILE A 246 -25.74 -23.53 -6.65
CA ILE A 246 -24.86 -24.32 -5.77
C ILE A 246 -24.45 -23.52 -4.53
N PHE A 247 -24.08 -22.24 -4.69
CA PHE A 247 -23.75 -21.38 -3.56
C PHE A 247 -24.94 -21.10 -2.65
N ILE A 248 -26.14 -20.90 -3.20
CA ILE A 248 -27.37 -20.72 -2.41
C ILE A 248 -27.68 -21.98 -1.60
N ILE A 249 -27.59 -23.16 -2.20
CA ILE A 249 -27.81 -24.44 -1.52
C ILE A 249 -26.79 -24.61 -0.38
N PHE A 250 -25.51 -24.35 -0.65
CA PHE A 250 -24.46 -24.43 0.36
C PHE A 250 -24.70 -23.46 1.52
N GLU A 251 -25.12 -22.23 1.21
CA GLU A 251 -25.47 -21.23 2.21
C GLU A 251 -26.64 -21.68 3.10
N VAL A 252 -27.68 -22.25 2.49
CA VAL A 252 -28.83 -22.81 3.21
C VAL A 252 -28.41 -23.99 4.09
N ILE A 253 -27.55 -24.89 3.61
CA ILE A 253 -27.05 -26.03 4.40
C ILE A 253 -26.31 -25.54 5.64
N ILE A 254 -25.38 -24.58 5.50
CA ILE A 254 -24.64 -24.01 6.65
C ILE A 254 -25.59 -23.38 7.67
N CYS A 255 -26.61 -22.65 7.19
CA CYS A 255 -27.57 -21.99 8.07
C CYS A 255 -28.65 -22.94 8.62
N PHE A 256 -28.80 -24.13 8.05
CA PHE A 256 -29.70 -25.17 8.53
C PHE A 256 -29.09 -26.05 9.62
N ILE A 257 -27.76 -26.20 9.69
CA ILE A 257 -27.11 -26.96 10.76
C ILE A 257 -27.29 -26.27 12.12
N HIS A 258 -28.03 -26.90 13.04
CA HIS A 258 -28.22 -26.49 14.44
C HIS A 258 -28.60 -27.72 15.29
N PRO A 259 -28.40 -27.69 16.62
CA PRO A 259 -28.91 -28.73 17.51
C PRO A 259 -30.44 -28.70 17.53
N ILE A 260 -31.06 -29.79 17.09
CA ILE A 260 -32.52 -29.95 17.02
C ILE A 260 -33.02 -30.49 18.37
N PRO A 261 -34.16 -30.00 18.90
CA PRO A 261 -34.90 -30.58 20.03
C PRO A 261 -35.55 -31.89 19.59
N LEU A 262 -34.75 -32.87 19.19
CA LEU A 262 -35.26 -34.21 19.08
C LEU A 262 -35.35 -34.74 20.51
N ALA A 263 -36.56 -35.05 20.97
CA ALA A 263 -36.76 -35.74 22.23
C ALA A 263 -36.04 -37.08 22.11
N TYR A 264 -34.81 -37.18 22.62
CA TYR A 264 -34.15 -38.47 22.72
C TYR A 264 -34.94 -39.25 23.76
N PRO A 265 -35.46 -40.44 23.42
CA PRO A 265 -35.96 -41.32 24.46
C PRO A 265 -34.76 -41.65 25.35
N THR A 266 -34.79 -41.08 26.55
CA THR A 266 -34.07 -41.49 27.75
C THR A 266 -32.96 -42.51 27.50
N GLU A 267 -31.70 -42.07 27.59
CA GLU A 267 -30.50 -42.95 27.68
C GLU A 267 -30.67 -44.07 28.73
N SER A 268 -31.60 -43.93 29.68
CA SER A 268 -31.96 -44.99 30.62
C SER A 268 -32.48 -46.28 29.96
N ARG A 269 -33.04 -46.26 28.74
CA ARG A 269 -33.42 -47.50 28.01
C ARG A 269 -32.25 -48.16 27.27
N MET A 270 -31.21 -47.41 26.88
CA MET A 270 -30.01 -48.00 26.26
C MET A 270 -29.04 -48.52 27.31
N GLN A 271 -28.93 -47.84 28.46
CA GLN A 271 -28.15 -48.32 29.59
C GLN A 271 -28.77 -49.57 30.25
N GLU A 272 -30.11 -49.70 30.25
CA GLU A 272 -30.78 -50.96 30.62
C GLU A 272 -30.54 -52.10 29.61
N LEU A 273 -30.34 -51.80 28.32
CA LEU A 273 -30.02 -52.82 27.31
C LEU A 273 -28.55 -53.28 27.39
N ASP A 274 -27.61 -52.37 27.66
CA ASP A 274 -26.19 -52.70 27.83
C ASP A 274 -25.89 -53.35 29.19
N ALA A 275 -26.59 -52.97 30.27
CA ALA A 275 -26.51 -53.67 31.56
C ALA A 275 -27.06 -55.10 31.51
N LYS A 276 -27.85 -55.43 30.47
CA LYS A 276 -28.37 -56.78 30.23
C LYS A 276 -27.42 -57.64 29.37
N ASN A 277 -26.49 -57.02 28.65
CA ASN A 277 -25.52 -57.67 27.79
C ASN A 277 -24.11 -57.54 28.39
N ASN A 278 -23.86 -58.29 29.47
CA ASN A 278 -22.56 -58.41 30.13
C ASN A 278 -21.48 -58.98 29.19
N ILE A 279 -20.92 -58.16 28.29
CA ILE A 279 -19.74 -58.51 27.49
C ILE A 279 -18.56 -57.70 28.02
N THR A 280 -17.87 -58.32 28.96
CA THR A 280 -16.52 -57.97 29.40
C THR A 280 -15.58 -57.94 28.20
N THR A 281 -15.20 -56.75 27.74
CA THR A 281 -14.03 -56.59 26.85
C THR A 281 -13.15 -55.45 27.34
N THR A 282 -12.14 -55.84 28.12
CA THR A 282 -10.74 -55.41 28.07
C THR A 282 -10.44 -54.04 27.43
N SER A 283 -10.07 -53.07 28.27
CA SER A 283 -9.15 -51.94 28.01
C SER A 283 -9.09 -51.41 26.56
N GLY A 284 -10.21 -50.92 26.05
CA GLY A 284 -10.24 -49.95 24.96
C GLY A 284 -10.95 -48.73 25.50
N HIS A 285 -10.30 -47.56 25.47
CA HIS A 285 -10.92 -46.28 25.82
C HIS A 285 -12.34 -46.24 25.22
N PRO A 286 -13.41 -46.15 26.02
CA PRO A 286 -14.74 -46.00 25.45
C PRO A 286 -14.68 -44.77 24.58
N LEU A 287 -14.98 -44.93 23.29
CA LEU A 287 -15.12 -43.82 22.34
C LEU A 287 -16.04 -42.81 23.01
N THR A 288 -15.46 -41.73 23.53
CA THR A 288 -16.18 -40.70 24.27
C THR A 288 -17.15 -40.07 23.29
N TYR A 289 -18.40 -40.54 23.35
CA TYR A 289 -19.46 -40.11 22.46
C TYR A 289 -19.63 -38.61 22.65
N ILE A 290 -19.26 -37.84 21.63
CA ILE A 290 -19.47 -36.40 21.62
C ILE A 290 -20.99 -36.20 21.58
N SER A 291 -21.54 -35.45 22.54
CA SER A 291 -22.94 -35.06 22.51
C SER A 291 -23.26 -34.44 21.14
N LEU A 292 -24.26 -34.98 20.45
CA LEU A 292 -24.68 -34.51 19.11
C LEU A 292 -24.94 -32.99 19.11
N ASP A 293 -25.36 -32.43 20.24
CA ASP A 293 -25.54 -30.99 20.45
C ASP A 293 -24.24 -30.17 20.27
N VAL A 294 -23.10 -30.69 20.73
CA VAL A 294 -21.78 -30.04 20.57
C VAL A 294 -21.29 -30.17 19.13
N ALA A 295 -21.45 -31.35 18.52
CA ALA A 295 -21.05 -31.61 17.14
C ALA A 295 -21.82 -30.73 16.14
N LEU A 296 -23.11 -30.48 16.39
CA LEU A 296 -23.95 -29.60 15.59
C LEU A 296 -23.83 -28.11 15.99
N GLY A 297 -23.39 -27.83 17.22
CA GLY A 297 -23.14 -26.48 17.72
C GLY A 297 -21.89 -25.82 17.12
N LEU A 298 -20.78 -26.55 16.97
CA LEU A 298 -19.53 -25.98 16.41
C LEU A 298 -19.67 -25.40 14.99
N PRO A 299 -20.31 -26.09 14.02
CA PRO A 299 -20.59 -25.52 12.69
C PRO A 299 -21.49 -24.29 12.73
N MET A 300 -22.24 -24.05 13.81
CA MET A 300 -23.13 -22.90 13.92
C MET A 300 -22.36 -21.57 13.91
N PHE A 301 -21.09 -21.54 14.35
CA PHE A 301 -20.23 -20.37 14.22
C PHE A 301 -19.89 -20.01 12.78
N LEU A 302 -20.04 -20.94 11.81
CA LEU A 302 -19.88 -20.59 10.39
C LEU A 302 -20.84 -19.46 10.01
N ARG A 303 -22.02 -19.36 10.65
CA ARG A 303 -23.00 -18.28 10.43
C ARG A 303 -22.44 -16.88 10.66
N LEU A 304 -21.29 -16.72 11.34
CA LEU A 304 -20.58 -15.44 11.45
C LEU A 304 -20.22 -14.83 10.08
N TYR A 305 -20.21 -15.60 8.99
CA TYR A 305 -20.05 -15.03 7.64
C TYR A 305 -21.17 -14.01 7.31
N LEU A 306 -22.36 -14.14 7.90
CA LEU A 306 -23.48 -13.20 7.72
C LEU A 306 -23.17 -11.83 8.34
N LEU A 307 -22.41 -11.79 9.43
CA LEU A 307 -21.89 -10.54 9.99
C LEU A 307 -20.91 -9.90 9.01
N CYS A 308 -20.01 -10.67 8.40
CA CYS A 308 -19.09 -10.15 7.38
C CYS A 308 -19.86 -9.57 6.19
N ARG A 309 -20.94 -10.23 5.75
CA ARG A 309 -21.84 -9.70 4.70
C ARG A 309 -22.48 -8.38 5.14
N CYS A 310 -23.01 -8.30 6.36
CA CYS A 310 -23.61 -7.09 6.91
C CYS A 310 -22.61 -5.91 6.91
N ILE A 311 -21.37 -6.15 7.36
CA ILE A 311 -20.28 -5.15 7.35
C ILE A 311 -20.00 -4.65 5.92
N VAL A 312 -19.98 -5.56 4.93
CA VAL A 312 -19.78 -5.19 3.52
C VAL A 312 -20.88 -4.25 3.02
N TYR A 313 -22.14 -4.55 3.33
CA TYR A 313 -23.27 -3.72 2.89
C TYR A 313 -23.31 -2.34 3.55
N HIS A 314 -22.91 -2.24 4.82
CA HIS A 314 -22.84 -0.97 5.54
C HIS A 314 -21.57 -0.16 5.25
N SER A 315 -20.56 -0.76 4.62
CA SER A 315 -19.36 -0.04 4.25
C SER A 315 -19.70 1.14 3.33
N GLN A 316 -19.25 2.34 3.73
CA GLN A 316 -19.44 3.56 2.94
C GLN A 316 -18.88 3.41 1.51
N LEU A 317 -17.83 2.60 1.35
CA LEU A 317 -17.22 2.33 0.05
C LEU A 317 -18.17 1.60 -0.91
N VAL A 318 -19.00 0.69 -0.40
CA VAL A 318 -20.00 0.00 -1.21
C VAL A 318 -21.24 0.86 -1.35
N ARG A 319 -21.61 1.69 -0.38
CA ARG A 319 -22.82 2.53 -0.45
C ARG A 319 -22.68 3.74 -1.39
N ASN A 320 -21.51 4.34 -1.46
CA ASN A 320 -21.29 5.58 -2.21
C ASN A 320 -21.32 5.31 -3.73
N ALA A 321 -22.09 6.13 -4.48
CA ALA A 321 -22.17 6.00 -5.93
C ALA A 321 -20.84 6.39 -6.61
N ALA A 322 -20.13 7.37 -6.06
CA ALA A 322 -18.85 7.83 -6.58
C ALA A 322 -17.79 6.72 -6.55
N SER A 323 -17.63 6.00 -5.43
CA SER A 323 -16.67 4.89 -5.31
C SER A 323 -17.01 3.72 -6.24
N ARG A 324 -18.30 3.42 -6.45
CA ARG A 324 -18.73 2.43 -7.46
C ARG A 324 -18.36 2.87 -8.87
N SER A 325 -18.50 4.16 -9.19
CA SER A 325 -18.12 4.72 -10.48
C SER A 325 -16.61 4.61 -10.70
N PHE A 326 -15.80 5.02 -9.72
CA PHE A 326 -14.35 4.87 -9.77
C PHE A 326 -13.91 3.40 -9.90
N GLY A 327 -14.57 2.49 -9.18
CA GLY A 327 -14.33 1.05 -9.32
C GLY A 327 -14.61 0.53 -10.72
N TYR A 328 -15.71 0.98 -11.35
CA TYR A 328 -16.05 0.60 -12.72
C TYR A 328 -15.05 1.17 -13.75
N LEU A 329 -14.68 2.44 -13.63
CA LEU A 329 -13.71 3.11 -14.51
C LEU A 329 -12.34 2.42 -14.48
N ASN A 330 -11.89 2.04 -13.28
CA ASN A 330 -10.62 1.34 -13.09
C ASN A 330 -10.74 -0.19 -13.24
N GLN A 331 -11.92 -0.70 -13.63
CA GLN A 331 -12.23 -2.13 -13.73
C GLN A 331 -11.93 -2.94 -12.45
N VAL A 332 -11.95 -2.28 -11.29
CA VAL A 332 -11.76 -2.89 -9.98
C VAL A 332 -13.11 -3.35 -9.44
N LYS A 333 -13.29 -4.68 -9.33
CA LYS A 333 -14.46 -5.27 -8.68
C LYS A 333 -14.37 -5.05 -7.16
N ILE A 334 -15.32 -4.30 -6.60
CA ILE A 334 -15.44 -4.08 -5.15
C ILE A 334 -15.91 -5.38 -4.50
N ASN A 335 -14.94 -6.24 -4.17
CA ASN A 335 -15.15 -7.54 -3.52
C ASN A 335 -14.89 -7.47 -2.01
N PHE A 336 -15.31 -8.49 -1.27
CA PHE A 336 -15.00 -8.61 0.17
C PHE A 336 -13.50 -8.59 0.49
N SER A 337 -12.68 -9.28 -0.31
CA SER A 337 -11.22 -9.28 -0.13
C SER A 337 -10.61 -7.87 -0.29
N PHE A 338 -11.15 -7.07 -1.22
CA PHE A 338 -10.72 -5.68 -1.40
C PHE A 338 -11.10 -4.82 -0.19
N LEU A 339 -12.31 -5.01 0.36
CA LEU A 339 -12.76 -4.31 1.56
C LEU A 339 -11.90 -4.64 2.79
N ILE A 340 -11.59 -5.92 3.02
CA ILE A 340 -10.72 -6.32 4.12
C ILE A 340 -9.35 -5.66 4.00
N ARG A 341 -8.75 -5.66 2.79
CA ARG A 341 -7.45 -5.00 2.55
C ARG A 341 -7.50 -3.52 2.92
N ILE A 342 -8.56 -2.81 2.54
CA ILE A 342 -8.73 -1.39 2.89
C ILE A 342 -8.87 -1.20 4.40
N TYR A 343 -9.71 -1.99 5.07
CA TYR A 343 -9.90 -1.86 6.52
C TYR A 343 -8.61 -2.18 7.29
N LEU A 344 -7.88 -3.24 6.89
CA LEU A 344 -6.58 -3.58 7.47
C LEU A 344 -5.54 -2.49 7.20
N GLN A 345 -5.58 -1.80 6.07
CA GLN A 345 -4.64 -0.71 5.79
C GLN A 345 -4.97 0.58 6.55
N GLN A 346 -6.26 0.91 6.68
CA GLN A 346 -6.69 2.15 7.32
C GLN A 346 -6.66 2.07 8.85
N TRP A 347 -7.15 0.97 9.43
CA TRP A 347 -7.26 0.77 10.87
C TRP A 347 -6.69 -0.59 11.32
N PRO A 348 -5.42 -0.91 11.02
CA PRO A 348 -4.84 -2.25 11.22
C PRO A 348 -4.97 -2.75 12.66
N THR A 349 -4.60 -1.92 13.64
CA THR A 349 -4.60 -2.29 15.06
C THR A 349 -6.01 -2.58 15.58
N ARG A 350 -7.00 -1.76 15.21
CA ARG A 350 -8.38 -1.95 15.64
C ARG A 350 -8.98 -3.22 15.03
N CYS A 351 -8.73 -3.45 13.74
CA CYS A 351 -9.17 -4.67 13.07
C CYS A 351 -8.56 -5.93 13.70
N LEU A 352 -7.24 -5.95 13.90
CA LEU A 352 -6.57 -7.09 14.52
C LEU A 352 -7.05 -7.32 15.96
N LEU A 353 -7.23 -6.27 16.76
CA LEU A 353 -7.76 -6.39 18.12
C LEU A 353 -9.15 -7.04 18.14
N VAL A 354 -10.07 -6.59 17.29
CA VAL A 354 -11.43 -7.19 17.21
C VAL A 354 -11.36 -8.65 16.79
N ILE A 355 -10.53 -8.97 15.79
CA ILE A 355 -10.33 -10.32 15.28
C ILE A 355 -9.78 -11.24 16.39
N CYS A 356 -8.77 -10.80 17.15
CA CYS A 356 -8.20 -11.56 18.27
C CYS A 356 -9.24 -11.79 19.38
N ILE A 357 -9.98 -10.75 19.82
CA ILE A 357 -10.99 -10.90 20.86
C ILE A 357 -12.10 -11.86 20.44
N MET A 358 -12.60 -11.75 19.20
CA MET A 358 -13.63 -12.66 18.70
C MET A 358 -13.12 -14.10 18.64
N SER A 359 -11.89 -14.32 18.16
CA SER A 359 -11.29 -15.64 18.13
C SER A 359 -11.06 -16.23 19.53
N PHE A 360 -10.73 -15.39 20.51
CA PHE A 360 -10.57 -15.78 21.91
C PHE A 360 -11.87 -16.29 22.51
N LEU A 361 -12.97 -15.55 22.31
CA LEU A 361 -14.28 -15.96 22.83
C LEU A 361 -14.77 -17.26 22.17
N ILE A 362 -14.70 -17.33 20.83
CA ILE A 362 -15.18 -18.50 20.08
C ILE A 362 -14.30 -19.73 20.34
N GLY A 363 -12.98 -19.56 20.31
CA GLY A 363 -12.02 -20.65 20.49
C GLY A 363 -12.01 -21.20 21.92
N SER A 364 -12.11 -20.33 22.93
CA SER A 364 -12.21 -20.77 24.34
C SER A 364 -13.49 -21.57 24.57
N TRP A 365 -14.62 -21.09 24.06
CA TRP A 365 -15.89 -21.83 24.17
C TRP A 365 -15.84 -23.16 23.40
N ALA A 366 -15.29 -23.18 22.18
CA ALA A 366 -15.17 -24.39 21.37
C ALA A 366 -14.26 -25.46 22.04
N LEU A 367 -13.14 -25.04 22.64
CA LEU A 367 -12.26 -25.94 23.40
C LEU A 367 -12.96 -26.50 24.63
N ARG A 368 -13.71 -25.68 25.37
CA ARG A 368 -14.51 -26.16 26.50
C ARG A 368 -15.56 -27.17 26.05
N ALA A 369 -16.35 -26.84 25.03
CA ALA A 369 -17.42 -27.69 24.53
C ALA A 369 -16.90 -29.05 24.04
N CYS A 370 -15.77 -29.09 23.34
CA CYS A 370 -15.15 -30.35 22.89
C CYS A 370 -14.54 -31.19 24.03
N ASN A 371 -14.07 -30.56 25.12
CA ASN A 371 -13.41 -31.25 26.23
C ASN A 371 -14.35 -31.48 27.43
N TYR A 372 -15.63 -31.18 27.28
CA TYR A 372 -16.64 -31.47 28.29
C TYR A 372 -16.75 -32.97 28.54
N LYS A 373 -16.66 -33.38 29.81
CA LYS A 373 -16.78 -34.78 30.25
C LYS A 373 -17.98 -34.88 31.21
N PRO A 374 -19.03 -35.64 30.84
CA PRO A 374 -20.24 -35.70 31.65
C PRO A 374 -20.19 -36.64 32.86
N SER A 375 -19.18 -37.51 32.98
CA SER A 375 -19.16 -38.62 33.94
C SER A 375 -17.91 -38.67 34.82
N GLY A 376 -17.23 -37.55 35.02
CA GLY A 376 -16.10 -37.43 35.94
C GLY A 376 -16.26 -36.22 36.86
N ASP A 377 -15.76 -36.33 38.08
CA ASP A 377 -15.75 -35.23 39.07
C ASP A 377 -14.97 -34.00 38.58
N ASP A 378 -14.14 -34.15 37.55
CA ASP A 378 -13.35 -33.08 36.92
C ASP A 378 -14.10 -32.46 35.72
N HIS A 379 -15.01 -31.52 36.02
CA HIS A 379 -15.55 -30.63 34.99
C HIS A 379 -14.43 -29.74 34.43
N PHE A 380 -14.37 -29.55 33.12
CA PHE A 380 -13.39 -28.63 32.51
C PHE A 380 -13.93 -27.19 32.57
N PRO A 381 -13.43 -26.32 33.48
CA PRO A 381 -13.99 -25.00 33.68
C PRO A 381 -13.63 -24.06 32.52
N MET A 382 -14.38 -22.96 32.39
CA MET A 382 -14.13 -21.96 31.35
C MET A 382 -12.75 -21.30 31.48
N SER A 383 -12.25 -21.12 32.70
CA SER A 383 -10.91 -20.58 32.97
C SER A 383 -9.82 -21.40 32.30
N ASP A 384 -9.93 -22.72 32.41
CA ASP A 384 -8.96 -23.68 31.89
C ASP A 384 -9.02 -23.73 30.36
N ALA A 385 -10.22 -23.58 29.79
CA ALA A 385 -10.40 -23.43 28.36
C ALA A 385 -9.83 -22.11 27.81
N MET A 386 -10.01 -20.99 28.53
CA MET A 386 -9.42 -19.70 28.20
C MET A 386 -7.89 -19.72 28.28
N TRP A 387 -7.34 -20.38 29.30
CA TRP A 387 -5.91 -20.60 29.43
C TRP A 387 -5.36 -21.47 28.30
N LEU A 388 -5.99 -22.63 28.05
CA LEU A 388 -5.61 -23.54 26.98
C LEU A 388 -5.69 -22.86 25.60
N PHE A 389 -6.73 -22.05 25.34
CA PHE A 389 -6.82 -21.24 24.13
C PHE A 389 -5.62 -20.30 24.01
N THR A 390 -5.31 -19.55 25.07
CA THR A 390 -4.24 -18.54 25.06
C THR A 390 -2.89 -19.17 24.77
N VAL A 391 -2.56 -20.27 25.45
CA VAL A 391 -1.29 -21.00 25.28
C VAL A 391 -1.19 -21.62 23.88
N THR A 392 -2.31 -22.10 23.33
CA THR A 392 -2.35 -22.69 21.98
C THR A 392 -2.27 -21.63 20.88
N PHE A 393 -3.01 -20.53 21.03
CA PHE A 393 -3.06 -19.41 20.08
C PHE A 393 -1.72 -18.67 19.99
N THR A 394 -1.03 -18.52 21.12
CA THR A 394 0.33 -17.93 21.18
C THR A 394 1.44 -18.92 20.82
N SER A 395 1.09 -20.17 20.49
CA SER A 395 2.04 -21.25 20.19
C SER A 395 3.08 -21.50 21.29
N LEU A 396 2.75 -21.23 22.55
CA LEU A 396 3.63 -21.49 23.69
C LEU A 396 3.65 -22.98 24.06
N GLY A 397 2.46 -23.59 24.21
CA GLY A 397 2.32 -25.03 24.44
C GLY A 397 2.98 -25.57 25.72
N TYR A 398 2.72 -24.96 26.88
CA TYR A 398 3.31 -25.40 28.17
C TYR A 398 3.05 -26.87 28.52
N GLY A 399 1.92 -27.43 28.08
CA GLY A 399 1.58 -28.85 28.29
C GLY A 399 0.99 -29.17 29.67
N ASP A 400 0.67 -28.16 30.45
CA ASP A 400 -0.04 -28.23 31.74
C ASP A 400 -1.52 -28.62 31.57
N LEU A 401 -2.17 -28.08 30.54
CA LEU A 401 -3.50 -28.51 30.08
C LEU A 401 -3.42 -29.02 28.65
N ILE A 402 -4.10 -30.13 28.36
CA ILE A 402 -4.09 -30.77 27.04
C ILE A 402 -5.51 -31.17 26.64
N ALA A 403 -5.84 -30.96 25.36
CA ALA A 403 -7.09 -31.46 24.78
C ALA A 403 -7.10 -33.00 24.73
N SER A 404 -7.91 -33.61 25.59
CA SER A 404 -7.97 -35.07 25.70
C SER A 404 -8.81 -35.71 24.59
N THR A 405 -9.83 -35.01 24.08
CA THR A 405 -10.76 -35.52 23.06
C THR A 405 -10.29 -35.27 21.62
N HIS A 406 -10.72 -36.11 20.67
CA HIS A 406 -10.40 -35.91 19.25
C HIS A 406 -10.95 -34.58 18.71
N CYS A 407 -12.18 -34.20 19.11
CA CYS A 407 -12.77 -32.89 18.84
C CYS A 407 -11.86 -31.76 19.32
N GLY A 408 -11.43 -31.82 20.58
CA GLY A 408 -10.58 -30.81 21.20
C GLY A 408 -9.22 -30.68 20.52
N ARG A 409 -8.62 -31.79 20.08
CA ARG A 409 -7.36 -31.79 19.32
C ARG A 409 -7.50 -31.12 17.95
N VAL A 410 -8.61 -31.36 17.24
CA VAL A 410 -8.88 -30.69 15.96
C VAL A 410 -9.07 -29.18 16.18
N VAL A 411 -9.86 -28.78 17.18
CA VAL A 411 -10.07 -27.36 17.52
C VAL A 411 -8.76 -26.70 17.94
N ALA A 412 -7.95 -27.33 18.79
CA ALA A 412 -6.64 -26.81 19.20
C ALA A 412 -5.70 -26.65 17.99
N GLY A 413 -5.69 -27.63 17.07
CA GLY A 413 -4.96 -27.54 15.81
C GLY A 413 -5.40 -26.33 14.97
N MET A 414 -6.70 -26.12 14.79
CA MET A 414 -7.23 -24.97 14.06
C MET A 414 -6.90 -23.64 14.74
N VAL A 415 -6.98 -23.56 16.07
CA VAL A 415 -6.59 -22.39 16.86
C VAL A 415 -5.10 -22.08 16.68
N SER A 416 -4.23 -23.09 16.67
CA SER A 416 -2.79 -22.90 16.47
C SER A 416 -2.46 -22.34 15.08
N VAL A 417 -3.06 -22.90 14.03
CA VAL A 417 -2.89 -22.41 12.64
C VAL A 417 -3.37 -20.96 12.53
N TYR A 418 -4.51 -20.65 13.13
CA TYR A 418 -5.05 -19.31 13.15
C TYR A 418 -4.16 -18.33 13.95
N GLY A 419 -3.60 -18.76 15.07
CA GLY A 419 -2.63 -18.01 15.86
C GLY A 419 -1.37 -17.64 15.08
N LEU A 420 -0.87 -18.54 14.24
CA LEU A 420 0.25 -18.27 13.33
C LEU A 420 -0.09 -17.19 12.30
N PHE A 421 -1.29 -17.23 11.72
CA PHE A 421 -1.73 -16.17 10.80
C PHE A 421 -1.90 -14.81 11.51
N ALA A 422 -2.44 -14.81 12.73
CA ALA A 422 -2.64 -13.60 13.51
C ALA A 422 -1.30 -12.98 13.94
N SER A 423 -0.32 -13.80 14.37
CA SER A 423 1.01 -13.32 14.76
C SER A 423 1.79 -12.76 13.57
N ALA A 424 1.72 -13.41 12.40
CA ALA A 424 2.31 -12.90 11.16
C ALA A 424 1.70 -11.54 10.75
N LEU A 425 0.38 -11.41 10.83
CA LEU A 425 -0.30 -10.15 10.53
C LEU A 425 0.06 -9.05 11.54
N LEU A 426 0.16 -9.38 12.83
CA LEU A 426 0.60 -8.45 13.87
C LEU A 426 2.02 -7.93 13.59
N ILE A 427 2.96 -8.80 13.25
CA ILE A 427 4.34 -8.40 12.91
C ILE A 427 4.35 -7.47 11.69
N ALA A 428 3.58 -7.78 10.65
CA ALA A 428 3.47 -6.92 9.46
C ALA A 428 2.92 -5.53 9.80
N VAL A 429 1.88 -5.47 10.65
CA VAL A 429 1.30 -4.20 11.12
C VAL A 429 2.28 -3.42 11.99
N LEU A 430 2.97 -4.08 12.92
CA LEU A 430 3.97 -3.45 13.78
C LEU A 430 5.11 -2.87 12.94
N ALA A 431 5.61 -3.61 11.96
CA ALA A 431 6.63 -3.12 11.04
C ALA A 431 6.17 -1.86 10.31
N GLN A 432 4.93 -1.83 9.78
CA GLN A 432 4.40 -0.66 9.09
C GLN A 432 4.20 0.55 10.03
N LYS A 433 3.86 0.31 11.31
CA LYS A 433 3.69 1.39 12.31
C LYS A 433 5.00 1.90 12.87
N LEU A 434 6.05 1.09 12.87
CA LEU A 434 7.40 1.50 13.24
C LEU A 434 8.13 2.22 12.11
N MET A 435 7.65 2.10 10.86
CA MET A 435 8.16 2.91 9.77
C MET A 435 7.78 4.38 9.99
N LEU A 436 8.81 5.22 10.13
CA LEU A 436 8.63 6.67 10.19
C LEU A 436 7.91 7.19 8.95
N ASP A 437 7.04 8.17 9.14
CA ASP A 437 6.41 8.88 8.03
C ASP A 437 7.46 9.65 7.20
N ARG A 438 7.13 10.02 5.96
CA ARG A 438 8.03 10.81 5.10
C ARG A 438 8.42 12.13 5.77
N SER A 439 7.46 12.79 6.41
CA SER A 439 7.69 14.04 7.12
C SER A 439 8.64 13.86 8.33
N GLU A 440 8.43 12.82 9.12
CA GLU A 440 9.28 12.45 10.26
C GLU A 440 10.70 12.09 9.82
N LYS A 441 10.84 11.32 8.73
CA LYS A 441 12.14 11.00 8.12
C LYS A 441 12.89 12.25 7.68
N TYR A 442 12.19 13.21 7.07
CA TYR A 442 12.78 14.48 6.68
C TYR A 442 13.29 15.26 7.90
N VAL A 443 12.47 15.38 8.95
CA VAL A 443 12.86 16.05 10.20
C VAL A 443 14.07 15.35 10.85
N HIS A 444 14.06 14.02 10.91
CA HIS A 444 15.18 13.23 11.44
C HIS A 444 16.47 13.45 10.63
N SER A 445 16.38 13.43 9.30
CA SER A 445 17.52 13.70 8.42
C SER A 445 18.06 15.12 8.60
N PHE A 446 17.19 16.12 8.75
CA PHE A 446 17.59 17.50 8.98
C PHE A 446 18.31 17.68 10.32
N VAL A 447 17.79 17.07 11.39
CA VAL A 447 18.42 17.10 12.72
C VAL A 447 19.79 16.44 12.68
N LEU A 448 19.92 15.27 12.06
CA LEU A 448 21.20 14.58 11.90
C LEU A 448 22.21 15.43 11.11
N ASN A 449 21.81 16.05 10.00
CA ASN A 449 22.69 16.91 9.22
C ASN A 449 23.16 18.13 10.04
N THR A 450 22.27 18.71 10.85
CA THR A 450 22.61 19.82 11.75
C THR A 450 23.61 19.40 12.84
N GLN A 451 23.54 18.18 13.34
CA GLN A 451 24.51 17.65 14.31
C GLN A 451 25.87 17.37 13.65
N LEU A 452 25.88 16.69 12.51
CA LEU A 452 27.12 16.38 11.77
C LEU A 452 27.86 17.65 11.34
N THR A 453 27.13 18.69 10.93
CA THR A 453 27.75 19.97 10.56
C THR A 453 28.43 20.65 11.75
N LYS A 454 27.81 20.62 12.94
CA LYS A 454 28.42 21.11 14.18
C LYS A 454 29.66 20.32 14.58
N GLU A 455 29.58 18.99 14.57
CA GLU A 455 30.74 18.13 14.87
C GLU A 455 31.87 18.34 13.85
N ARG A 456 31.53 18.48 12.56
CA ARG A 456 32.50 18.77 11.50
C ARG A 456 33.21 20.10 11.77
N GLN A 457 32.48 21.15 12.17
CA GLN A 457 33.06 22.45 12.50
C GLN A 457 33.99 22.35 13.71
N GLU A 458 33.59 21.66 14.78
CA GLU A 458 34.41 21.45 15.97
C GLU A 458 35.70 20.68 15.65
N GLN A 459 35.60 19.59 14.88
CA GLN A 459 36.78 18.80 14.50
C GLN A 459 37.67 19.54 13.52
N SER A 460 37.12 20.35 12.61
CA SER A 460 37.90 21.21 11.72
C SER A 460 38.68 22.27 12.50
N ALA A 461 38.07 22.88 13.52
CA ALA A 461 38.77 23.79 14.42
C ALA A 461 39.89 23.08 15.18
N ASN A 462 39.68 21.85 15.64
CA ASN A 462 40.72 21.04 16.28
C ASN A 462 41.87 20.67 15.33
N ILE A 463 41.59 20.36 14.05
CA ILE A 463 42.61 20.11 13.03
C ILE A 463 43.48 21.36 12.86
N ILE A 464 42.87 22.53 12.67
CA ILE A 464 43.59 23.80 12.52
C ILE A 464 44.43 24.09 13.78
N LYS A 465 43.85 23.93 14.98
CA LYS A 465 44.53 24.11 16.26
C LYS A 465 45.76 23.21 16.41
N PHE A 466 45.64 21.91 16.14
CA PHE A 466 46.77 20.98 16.27
C PHE A 466 47.79 21.16 15.15
N ALA A 467 47.37 21.49 13.93
CA ALA A 467 48.26 21.79 12.81
C ALA A 467 49.11 23.03 13.09
N LEU A 468 48.50 24.13 13.55
CA LEU A 468 49.20 25.34 13.98
C LEU A 468 50.17 25.06 15.13
N LYS A 469 49.72 24.32 16.16
CA LYS A 469 50.58 23.95 17.28
C LYS A 469 51.79 23.15 16.83
N LEU A 470 51.61 22.25 15.85
CA LEU A 470 52.68 21.43 15.29
C LEU A 470 53.65 22.26 14.43
N TRP A 471 53.15 23.25 13.68
CA TRP A 471 53.97 24.20 12.91
C TRP A 471 54.82 25.12 13.81
N VAL A 472 54.20 25.76 14.82
CA VAL A 472 54.91 26.65 15.77
C VAL A 472 56.02 25.88 16.48
N TRP A 473 55.74 24.64 16.91
CA TRP A 473 56.72 23.84 17.65
C TRP A 473 57.91 23.40 16.77
N LYS A 474 57.68 23.16 15.47
CA LYS A 474 58.73 22.90 14.47
C LYS A 474 59.64 24.11 14.25
N GLY A 475 59.11 25.34 14.40
CA GLY A 475 59.85 26.58 14.17
C GLY A 475 60.64 27.14 15.37
N HIS A 476 60.26 26.84 16.61
CA HIS A 476 60.71 27.63 17.78
C HIS A 476 61.41 26.88 18.94
N THR A 477 61.73 25.58 18.85
CA THR A 477 62.30 24.84 20.00
C THR A 477 63.64 24.14 19.72
N LYS A 478 64.69 24.53 20.48
CA LYS A 478 66.05 23.92 20.45
C LYS A 478 66.18 22.66 21.33
N SER A 479 65.17 22.31 22.15
CA SER A 479 65.16 21.13 23.02
C SER A 479 63.95 20.24 22.70
N PHE A 480 64.22 19.02 22.22
CA PHE A 480 63.26 18.16 21.54
C PHE A 480 62.60 17.14 22.49
N SER A 481 61.46 17.49 23.10
CA SER A 481 60.61 16.47 23.75
C SER A 481 59.80 15.67 22.72
N PHE A 482 60.40 14.59 22.19
CA PHE A 482 59.80 13.71 21.17
C PHE A 482 58.40 13.19 21.57
N ALA A 483 58.19 12.91 22.86
CA ALA A 483 56.92 12.44 23.38
C ALA A 483 55.78 13.48 23.26
N HIS A 484 56.07 14.78 23.43
CA HIS A 484 55.06 15.83 23.30
C HIS A 484 54.64 16.04 21.84
N TYR A 485 55.61 16.03 20.93
CA TYR A 485 55.38 16.10 19.48
C TYR A 485 54.45 14.98 19.00
N LEU A 486 54.77 13.73 19.34
CA LEU A 486 53.94 12.58 18.97
C LEU A 486 52.53 12.65 19.55
N ARG A 487 52.34 13.21 20.76
CA ARG A 487 51.01 13.40 21.34
C ARG A 487 50.17 14.38 20.52
N ILE A 488 50.73 15.50 20.09
CA ILE A 488 50.02 16.49 19.25
C ILE A 488 49.73 15.89 17.87
N GLN A 489 50.70 15.21 17.26
CA GLN A 489 50.54 14.57 15.97
C GLN A 489 49.45 13.49 15.99
N ARG A 490 49.39 12.67 17.04
CA ARG A 490 48.30 11.69 17.23
C ARG A 490 46.94 12.37 17.36
N LYS A 491 46.85 13.49 18.08
CA LYS A 491 45.59 14.25 18.20
C LYS A 491 45.15 14.82 16.86
N LEU A 492 46.08 15.36 16.07
CA LEU A 492 45.82 15.82 14.70
C LEU A 492 45.28 14.69 13.81
N PHE A 493 45.98 13.56 13.74
CA PHE A 493 45.52 12.42 12.94
C PHE A 493 44.18 11.85 13.41
N ARG A 494 43.92 11.88 14.73
CA ARG A 494 42.62 11.49 15.27
C ARG A 494 41.52 12.41 14.75
N SER A 495 41.69 13.74 14.81
CA SER A 495 40.69 14.68 14.31
C SER A 495 40.48 14.56 12.79
N ILE A 496 41.54 14.34 12.00
CA ILE A 496 41.42 14.08 10.55
C ILE A 496 40.59 12.82 10.28
N LYS A 497 40.86 11.73 11.00
CA LYS A 497 40.08 10.48 10.86
C LYS A 497 38.61 10.69 11.22
N VAL A 498 38.30 11.48 12.24
CA VAL A 498 36.91 11.79 12.63
C VAL A 498 36.22 12.61 11.55
N VAL A 499 36.85 13.65 10.99
CA VAL A 499 36.26 14.44 9.88
C VAL A 499 36.00 13.57 8.65
N GLN A 500 36.90 12.64 8.32
CA GLN A 500 36.67 11.69 7.23
C GLN A 500 35.49 10.75 7.51
N ALA A 501 35.29 10.33 8.75
CA ALA A 501 34.13 9.51 9.14
C ALA A 501 32.83 10.32 9.02
N ILE A 502 32.80 11.56 9.52
CA ILE A 502 31.65 12.47 9.40
C ILE A 502 31.28 12.69 7.92
N ARG A 503 32.27 12.93 7.05
CA ARG A 503 32.02 13.14 5.61
C ARG A 503 31.38 11.92 4.94
N ARG A 504 31.76 10.70 5.33
CA ARG A 504 31.11 9.47 4.81
C ARG A 504 29.67 9.38 5.29
N GLN A 505 29.41 9.72 6.55
CA GLN A 505 28.07 9.70 7.11
C GLN A 505 27.15 10.74 6.45
N GLU A 506 27.68 11.94 6.15
CA GLU A 506 26.97 12.98 5.41
C GLU A 506 26.60 12.52 3.99
N GLN A 507 27.50 11.84 3.28
CA GLN A 507 27.22 11.25 1.97
C GLN A 507 26.09 10.22 2.02
N VAL A 508 26.11 9.31 3.00
CA VAL A 508 25.04 8.32 3.18
C VAL A 508 23.68 8.97 3.45
N LEU A 509 23.65 10.07 4.23
CA LEU A 509 22.41 10.83 4.45
C LEU A 509 21.91 11.51 3.19
N ILE A 510 22.83 12.08 2.39
CA ILE A 510 22.50 12.69 1.10
C ILE A 510 21.93 11.62 0.17
N ASP A 511 22.58 10.48 0.01
CA ASP A 511 22.13 9.37 -0.84
C ASP A 511 20.72 8.88 -0.44
N ASN A 512 20.45 8.75 0.86
CA ASN A 512 19.11 8.40 1.37
C ASN A 512 18.04 9.48 1.11
N SER A 513 18.43 10.75 1.02
CA SER A 513 17.52 11.87 0.75
C SER A 513 17.29 12.09 -0.76
N ILE A 514 18.26 11.68 -1.59
CA ILE A 514 18.25 11.87 -3.04
C ILE A 514 17.05 11.13 -3.66
N ASP A 515 16.71 9.90 -3.26
CA ASP A 515 15.58 9.17 -3.87
C ASP A 515 14.24 9.93 -3.89
N GLN A 516 13.97 10.74 -2.85
CA GLN A 516 12.70 11.49 -2.76
C GLN A 516 12.78 12.86 -3.43
N VAL A 517 13.92 13.54 -3.30
CA VAL A 517 14.14 14.87 -3.90
C VAL A 517 14.43 14.75 -5.39
N GLU A 518 15.06 13.67 -5.83
CA GLU A 518 15.35 13.37 -7.24
C GLU A 518 14.07 13.20 -8.04
N LEU A 519 13.03 12.55 -7.51
CA LEU A 519 11.75 12.45 -8.23
C LEU A 519 11.09 13.81 -8.42
N ALA A 520 11.08 14.65 -7.38
CA ALA A 520 10.51 15.99 -7.45
C ALA A 520 11.32 16.91 -8.39
N THR A 521 12.65 16.86 -8.30
CA THR A 521 13.53 17.63 -9.18
C THR A 521 13.50 17.11 -10.62
N MET A 522 13.36 15.81 -10.85
CA MET A 522 13.13 15.21 -12.17
C MET A 522 11.80 15.64 -12.78
N GLN A 523 10.72 15.67 -11.99
CA GLN A 523 9.44 16.22 -12.42
C GLN A 523 9.57 17.69 -12.80
N HIS A 524 10.21 18.51 -11.94
CA HIS A 524 10.42 19.93 -12.22
C HIS A 524 11.28 20.16 -13.47
N LYS A 525 12.37 19.40 -13.62
CA LYS A 525 13.28 19.46 -14.79
C LYS A 525 12.59 18.98 -16.07
N THR A 526 11.65 18.04 -15.96
CA THR A 526 10.83 17.59 -17.09
C THR A 526 9.82 18.65 -17.47
N ILE A 527 9.11 19.25 -16.51
CA ILE A 527 8.17 20.34 -16.74
C ILE A 527 8.86 21.51 -17.44
N THR A 528 10.00 21.97 -16.91
CA THR A 528 10.77 23.07 -17.53
C THR A 528 11.25 22.73 -18.93
N ARG A 529 11.71 21.49 -19.19
CA ARG A 529 12.03 21.02 -20.56
C ARG A 529 10.80 20.99 -21.47
N THR A 530 9.63 20.57 -20.98
CA THR A 530 8.39 20.60 -21.77
C THR A 530 7.95 22.01 -22.10
N GLU A 531 8.13 22.97 -21.18
CA GLU A 531 7.84 24.38 -21.45
C GLU A 531 8.81 24.95 -22.50
N LEU A 532 10.11 24.64 -22.38
CA LEU A 532 11.13 25.08 -23.33
C LEU A 532 10.89 24.52 -24.74
N THR A 533 10.49 23.25 -24.83
CA THR A 533 10.13 22.61 -26.11
C THR A 533 8.85 23.20 -26.69
N ASN A 534 7.83 23.48 -25.88
CA ASN A 534 6.61 24.18 -26.32
C ASN A 534 6.92 25.59 -26.85
N ILE A 535 7.83 26.33 -26.22
CA ILE A 535 8.29 27.64 -26.71
C ILE A 535 8.98 27.49 -28.07
N LYS A 536 9.83 26.46 -28.25
CA LYS A 536 10.48 26.18 -29.54
C LYS A 536 9.48 25.80 -30.62
N ILE A 537 8.47 24.97 -30.29
CA ILE A 537 7.39 24.59 -31.21
C ILE A 537 6.62 25.84 -31.66
N ARG A 538 6.20 26.70 -30.74
CA ARG A 538 5.53 27.97 -31.09
C ARG A 538 6.37 28.85 -32.01
N LYS A 539 7.68 28.96 -31.75
CA LYS A 539 8.59 29.69 -32.65
C LYS A 539 8.68 29.04 -34.04
N MET A 540 8.58 27.72 -34.12
CA MET A 540 8.59 26.98 -35.37
C MET A 540 7.26 27.13 -36.12
N GLU A 541 6.11 27.11 -35.43
CA GLU A 541 4.79 27.40 -35.99
C GLU A 541 4.76 28.76 -36.68
N VAL A 542 5.23 29.82 -36.01
CA VAL A 542 5.33 31.16 -36.61
C VAL A 542 6.22 31.19 -37.86
N LYS A 543 7.31 30.40 -37.88
CA LYS A 543 8.16 30.29 -39.07
C LYS A 543 7.46 29.53 -40.21
N VAL A 544 6.69 28.51 -39.89
CA VAL A 544 5.90 27.74 -40.86
C VAL A 544 4.81 28.63 -41.45
N ASP A 545 4.09 29.40 -40.64
CA ASP A 545 3.07 30.36 -41.11
C ASP A 545 3.69 31.37 -42.09
N LYS A 546 4.89 31.88 -41.77
CA LYS A 546 5.62 32.77 -42.67
C LYS A 546 6.04 32.10 -43.98
N MET A 547 6.41 30.81 -43.95
CA MET A 547 6.71 30.05 -45.16
C MET A 547 5.45 29.77 -45.99
N GLU A 548 4.30 29.49 -45.36
CA GLU A 548 3.02 29.35 -46.05
C GLU A 548 2.59 30.66 -46.72
N GLU A 549 2.80 31.81 -46.07
CA GLU A 549 2.58 33.12 -46.68
C GLU A 549 3.49 33.34 -47.91
N GLN A 550 4.76 32.96 -47.82
CA GLN A 550 5.65 33.03 -48.98
C GLN A 550 5.21 32.09 -50.11
N LEU A 551 4.76 30.88 -49.79
CA LEU A 551 4.31 29.90 -50.78
C LEU A 551 3.03 30.35 -51.48
N THR A 552 2.07 30.91 -50.74
CA THR A 552 0.85 31.50 -51.31
C THR A 552 1.14 32.69 -52.21
N ASN A 553 2.09 33.55 -51.83
CA ASN A 553 2.56 34.64 -52.70
C ASN A 553 3.19 34.12 -54.00
N VAL A 554 4.04 33.09 -53.94
CA VAL A 554 4.62 32.46 -55.13
C VAL A 554 3.53 31.80 -55.99
N ASN A 555 2.54 31.15 -55.38
CA ASN A 555 1.43 30.56 -56.13
C ASN A 555 0.61 31.64 -56.86
N ASN A 556 0.39 32.79 -56.21
CA ASN A 556 -0.29 33.93 -56.83
C ASN A 556 0.49 34.54 -57.99
N THR A 557 1.83 34.64 -57.90
CA THR A 557 2.65 35.13 -59.02
C THR A 557 2.63 34.15 -60.20
N ILE A 558 2.67 32.84 -59.95
CA ILE A 558 2.53 31.82 -60.99
C ILE A 558 1.16 31.92 -61.68
N ASN A 559 0.07 32.04 -60.92
CA ASN A 559 -1.27 32.21 -61.49
C ASN A 559 -1.38 33.49 -62.34
N ASN A 560 -0.77 34.58 -61.88
CA ASN A 560 -0.71 35.82 -62.66
C ASN A 560 0.06 35.65 -63.97
N ILE A 561 1.19 34.93 -63.94
CA ILE A 561 1.96 34.60 -65.15
C ILE A 561 1.14 33.70 -66.09
N GLN A 562 0.44 32.69 -65.58
CA GLN A 562 -0.43 31.85 -66.41
C GLN A 562 -1.56 32.68 -67.07
N ASN A 563 -2.16 33.61 -66.33
CA ASN A 563 -3.20 34.48 -66.86
C ASN A 563 -2.66 35.42 -67.95
N THR A 564 -1.48 36.03 -67.76
CA THR A 564 -0.88 36.88 -68.80
C THR A 564 -0.47 36.06 -70.03
N LEU A 565 0.01 34.83 -69.84
CA LEU A 565 0.33 33.93 -70.94
C LEU A 565 -0.93 33.53 -71.73
N ASN A 566 -2.03 33.23 -71.05
CA ASN A 566 -3.32 32.95 -71.70
C ASN A 566 -3.82 34.16 -72.50
N ILE A 567 -3.73 35.38 -71.96
CA ILE A 567 -4.08 36.61 -72.68
C ILE A 567 -3.19 36.82 -73.91
N LEU A 568 -1.90 36.50 -73.83
CA LEU A 568 -0.98 36.56 -74.96
C LEU A 568 -1.32 35.52 -76.04
N VAL A 569 -1.62 34.28 -75.64
CA VAL A 569 -2.07 33.22 -76.55
C VAL A 569 -3.38 33.63 -77.24
N ASP A 570 -4.33 34.19 -76.50
CA ASP A 570 -5.60 34.67 -77.08
C ASP A 570 -5.36 35.82 -78.08
N LYS A 571 -4.46 36.76 -77.78
CA LYS A 571 -4.07 37.83 -78.71
C LYS A 571 -3.39 37.31 -79.98
N ILE A 572 -2.55 36.28 -79.88
CA ILE A 572 -1.91 35.65 -81.04
C ILE A 572 -2.94 34.88 -81.87
N SER A 573 -3.89 34.19 -81.22
CA SER A 573 -4.97 33.48 -81.92
C SER A 573 -5.96 34.41 -82.63
N GLY A 574 -6.21 35.60 -82.07
CA GLY A 574 -7.05 36.65 -82.67
C GLY A 574 -6.37 37.47 -83.77
N GLY A 575 -5.04 37.41 -83.88
CA GLY A 575 -4.24 38.15 -84.88
C GLY A 575 -4.22 37.53 -86.28
N ASN A 576 -4.80 36.34 -86.48
CA ASN A 576 -4.82 35.64 -87.77
C ASN A 576 -6.08 35.91 -88.64
N ASN A 577 -6.83 36.99 -88.37
CA ASN A 577 -7.98 37.41 -89.18
C ASN A 577 -7.82 38.83 -89.77
N ILE A 578 -6.68 39.12 -90.42
CA ILE A 578 -6.56 40.22 -91.38
C ILE A 578 -5.92 39.69 -92.66
#